data_AF-A0A9P7GJ51-F1
#
_entry.id   AF-A0A9P7GJ51-F1
#
_cell.length_a   1.000
_cell.length_b   1.000
_cell.length_c   1.000
_cell.angle_alpha   90.00
_cell.angle_beta   90.00
_cell.angle_gamma   90.00
#
_symmetry.space_group_name_H-M   'P 1'
#
loop_
_entity.id
_entity.type
_entity.pdbx_description
1 polymer ?
#
loop_
_entity_poly.entity_id
_entity_poly.type
_entity_poly.pdbx_seq_one_letter_code
_entity_poly.pdbx_strand_id
1 'polypeptide(L)'
;MALPKGQYTASASAEPRRYQDGLETDDPEEDMLFLIWYRSQITKIEAPGQTNDAGSQQGLPALSAKRKLLVFRTRSKLERDAWCWALNCEIEKLARSHKQREAKLRSTGSLVSL
;
A
#
# COMPACT_ATOMS: atom_id res chain seq x y z
N MET A 1 17.36 10.04 12.43
CA MET A 1 17.00 11.25 11.66
C MET A 1 16.14 12.11 12.56
N ALA A 2 16.58 13.31 12.92
CA ALA A 2 15.77 14.26 13.67
C ALA A 2 15.25 15.31 12.69
N LEU A 3 13.96 15.59 12.72
CA LEU A 3 13.36 16.66 11.93
C LEU A 3 13.93 18.01 12.39
N PRO A 4 14.07 19.01 11.49
CA PRO A 4 14.52 20.34 11.85
C PRO A 4 13.69 20.91 13.01
N LYS A 5 14.37 21.45 14.03
CA LYS A 5 13.73 21.97 15.23
C LYS A 5 12.75 23.10 14.85
N GLY A 6 11.50 23.01 15.34
CA GLY A 6 10.47 24.04 15.16
C GLY A 6 9.51 23.85 14.00
N GLN A 7 9.67 22.82 13.15
CA GLN A 7 8.76 22.58 12.01
C GLN A 7 7.61 21.61 12.32
N TYR A 8 7.64 20.92 13.47
CA TYR A 8 6.58 20.02 13.88
C TYR A 8 6.29 20.20 15.36
N THR A 9 5.04 20.54 15.67
CA THR A 9 4.52 20.62 17.03
C THR A 9 3.42 19.56 17.16
N ALA A 10 3.74 18.45 17.82
CA ALA A 10 2.82 17.31 17.96
C ALA A 10 1.50 17.67 18.67
N SER A 11 1.49 18.76 19.43
CA SER A 11 0.33 19.26 20.17
C SER A 11 -0.33 20.48 19.52
N ALA A 12 0.08 20.88 18.30
CA ALA A 12 -0.59 21.97 17.61
C ALA A 12 -1.96 21.50 17.11
N SER A 13 -2.98 22.34 17.28
CA SER A 13 -4.28 22.12 16.66
C SER A 13 -4.13 22.17 15.14
N ALA A 14 -4.74 21.21 14.45
CA ALA A 14 -4.78 21.22 13.00
C ALA A 14 -5.57 22.44 12.50
N GLU A 15 -5.00 23.20 11.57
CA GLU A 15 -5.70 24.32 10.95
C GLU A 15 -6.81 23.78 10.02
N PRO A 16 -8.05 24.31 10.11
CA PRO A 16 -9.12 23.92 9.20
C PRO A 16 -8.76 24.21 7.74
N ARG A 17 -8.94 23.23 6.87
CA ARG A 17 -8.69 23.31 5.42
C ARG A 17 -10.02 23.31 4.68
N ARG A 18 -10.14 24.17 3.67
CA ARG A 18 -11.29 24.26 2.77
C ARG A 18 -10.85 23.90 1.34
N TYR A 19 -11.58 22.98 0.71
CA TYR A 19 -11.34 22.55 -0.66
C TYR A 19 -12.32 23.22 -1.63
N GLN A 20 -12.00 23.20 -2.92
CA GLN A 20 -12.80 23.88 -3.97
C GLN A 20 -14.21 23.31 -4.13
N ASP A 21 -14.42 22.05 -3.72
CA ASP A 21 -15.70 21.36 -3.72
C ASP A 21 -16.54 21.65 -2.47
N GLY A 22 -16.06 22.53 -1.58
CA GLY A 22 -16.76 22.89 -0.34
C GLY A 22 -16.51 21.93 0.83
N LEU A 23 -15.63 20.93 0.67
CA LEU A 23 -15.21 20.09 1.78
C LEU A 23 -14.40 20.91 2.79
N GLU A 24 -14.78 20.87 4.06
CA GLU A 24 -14.04 21.46 5.17
C GLU A 24 -13.59 20.36 6.14
N THR A 25 -12.33 20.37 6.54
CA THR A 25 -11.75 19.39 7.47
C THR A 25 -10.68 20.03 8.35
N ASP A 26 -10.68 19.64 9.62
CA ASP A 26 -9.69 19.94 10.63
C ASP A 26 -8.93 18.68 11.10
N ASP A 27 -8.92 17.62 10.29
CA ASP A 27 -8.21 16.37 10.60
C ASP A 27 -6.70 16.64 10.80
N PRO A 28 -6.02 16.00 11.76
CA PRO A 28 -4.59 16.17 11.90
C PRO A 28 -3.84 15.54 10.71
N GLU A 29 -2.63 16.02 10.42
CA GLU A 29 -1.91 15.62 9.20
C GLU A 29 -1.60 14.11 9.17
N GLU A 30 -1.26 13.55 10.32
CA GLU A 30 -1.02 12.12 10.51
C GLU A 30 -2.24 11.25 10.17
N ASP A 31 -3.46 11.74 10.37
CA ASP A 31 -4.69 10.97 10.13
C ASP A 31 -5.10 10.93 8.66
N MET A 32 -4.52 11.79 7.82
CA MET A 32 -4.78 11.86 6.38
C MET A 32 -3.73 11.14 5.53
N LEU A 33 -2.67 10.64 6.16
CA LEU A 33 -1.58 9.94 5.48
C LEU A 33 -1.84 8.43 5.48
N PHE A 34 -1.53 7.80 4.35
CA PHE A 34 -1.37 6.35 4.29
C PHE A 34 -0.22 5.99 3.36
N LEU A 35 0.31 4.79 3.53
CA LEU A 35 1.48 4.33 2.82
C LEU A 35 1.27 2.95 2.21
N ILE A 36 1.78 2.78 1.00
CA ILE A 36 1.78 1.51 0.29
C ILE A 36 3.21 1.00 0.27
N TRP A 37 3.44 -0.11 0.96
CA TRP A 37 4.72 -0.80 0.98
C TRP A 37 4.66 -2.05 0.12
N TYR A 38 5.35 -2.05 -1.02
CA TYR A 38 5.21 -3.09 -2.03
C TYR A 38 6.55 -3.52 -2.62
N ARG A 39 6.59 -4.68 -3.26
CA ARG A 39 7.71 -5.10 -4.11
C ARG A 39 7.35 -4.78 -5.56
N SER A 40 8.33 -4.32 -6.35
CA SER A 40 8.11 -4.11 -7.79
C SER A 40 7.74 -5.46 -8.41
N GLN A 41 6.52 -5.60 -8.89
CA GLN A 41 6.10 -6.77 -9.65
C GLN A 41 6.36 -6.45 -11.13
N ILE A 42 6.92 -7.40 -11.87
CA ILE A 42 6.93 -7.32 -13.34
C ILE A 42 5.52 -7.67 -13.78
N THR A 43 4.61 -6.71 -13.67
CA THR A 43 3.28 -6.81 -14.26
C THR A 43 3.41 -6.50 -15.72
N LYS A 44 3.42 -7.53 -16.58
CA LYS A 44 2.92 -7.36 -17.94
C LYS A 44 1.46 -6.95 -17.78
N ILE A 45 1.15 -5.68 -18.01
CA ILE A 45 -0.22 -5.20 -18.05
C ILE A 45 -0.80 -5.78 -19.33
N GLU A 46 -1.47 -6.92 -19.23
CA GLU A 46 -2.16 -7.54 -20.36
C GLU A 46 -3.51 -6.87 -20.55
N ALA A 47 -3.82 -6.53 -21.80
CA ALA A 47 -5.07 -5.91 -22.22
C ALA A 47 -6.29 -6.77 -21.84
N PRO A 48 -7.48 -6.17 -21.61
CA PRO A 48 -8.68 -6.91 -21.22
C PRO A 48 -9.10 -7.87 -22.35
N GLY A 49 -9.01 -9.18 -22.10
CA GLY A 49 -9.45 -10.22 -23.03
C GLY A 49 -8.59 -11.49 -23.10
N GLN A 50 -7.42 -11.53 -22.46
CA GLN A 50 -6.61 -12.75 -22.41
C GLN A 50 -6.90 -13.56 -21.14
N THR A 51 -7.66 -14.64 -21.30
CA THR A 51 -7.73 -15.73 -20.33
C THR A 51 -6.39 -16.46 -20.34
N ASN A 52 -5.46 -16.02 -19.50
CA ASN A 52 -4.26 -16.80 -19.23
C ASN A 52 -4.61 -17.93 -18.26
N ASP A 53 -5.19 -18.97 -18.83
CA ASP A 53 -5.01 -20.33 -18.32
C ASP A 53 -3.53 -20.72 -18.52
N ALA A 54 -3.01 -21.53 -17.60
CA ALA A 54 -1.60 -21.94 -17.47
C ALA A 54 -0.62 -20.90 -16.86
N GLY A 55 -0.52 -20.95 -15.53
CA GLY A 55 0.79 -21.19 -14.90
C GLY A 55 1.91 -20.19 -15.17
N SER A 56 1.62 -18.92 -15.42
CA SER A 56 2.65 -17.89 -15.38
C SER A 56 3.17 -17.83 -13.94
N GLN A 57 4.31 -18.48 -13.72
CA GLN A 57 5.12 -18.26 -12.54
C GLN A 57 5.54 -16.79 -12.56
N GLN A 58 4.66 -15.91 -12.08
CA GLN A 58 5.01 -14.56 -11.66
C GLN A 58 6.10 -14.75 -10.61
N GLY A 59 7.35 -14.63 -11.08
CA GLY A 59 8.55 -15.03 -10.36
C GLY A 59 8.47 -14.51 -8.93
N LEU A 60 8.56 -15.42 -7.97
CA LEU A 60 8.61 -15.04 -6.58
C LEU A 60 9.77 -14.05 -6.43
N PRO A 61 9.53 -12.85 -5.90
CA PRO A 61 10.60 -11.90 -5.73
C PRO A 61 11.66 -12.51 -4.81
N ALA A 62 12.93 -12.34 -5.17
CA ALA A 62 14.04 -12.75 -4.32
C ALA A 62 13.88 -12.18 -2.90
N LEU A 63 14.36 -12.90 -1.89
CA LEU A 63 14.25 -12.45 -0.50
C LEU A 63 14.90 -11.07 -0.29
N SER A 64 16.01 -10.84 -0.99
CA SER A 64 16.77 -9.57 -1.04
C SER A 64 16.14 -8.48 -1.91
N ALA A 65 15.04 -8.75 -2.63
CA ALA A 65 14.44 -7.76 -3.50
C ALA A 65 14.07 -6.49 -2.73
N LYS A 66 14.31 -5.32 -3.32
CA LYS A 66 14.02 -4.05 -2.66
C LYS A 66 12.52 -3.79 -2.62
N ARG A 67 12.00 -3.40 -1.46
CA ARG A 67 10.64 -2.87 -1.33
C ARG A 67 10.63 -1.38 -1.69
N LYS A 68 9.57 -0.94 -2.36
CA LYS A 68 9.27 0.45 -2.69
C LYS A 68 8.20 0.95 -1.72
N LEU A 69 8.22 2.24 -1.45
CA LEU A 69 7.27 2.92 -0.58
C LEU A 69 6.62 4.05 -1.40
N LEU A 70 5.29 4.13 -1.35
CA LEU A 70 4.54 5.31 -1.79
C LEU A 70 3.82 5.88 -0.58
N VAL A 71 3.87 7.20 -0.45
CA VAL A 71 3.18 7.94 0.62
C VAL A 71 2.12 8.79 -0.04
N PHE A 72 0.89 8.66 0.44
CA PHE A 72 -0.26 9.40 -0.06
C PHE A 72 -0.82 10.27 1.04
N ARG A 73 -1.29 11.46 0.65
CA ARG A 73 -2.04 12.38 1.50
C ARG A 73 -3.43 12.55 0.92
N THR A 74 -4.44 12.30 1.74
CA THR A 74 -5.85 12.50 1.41
C THR A 74 -6.35 13.85 1.90
N ARG A 75 -7.61 14.18 1.57
CA ARG A 75 -8.22 15.44 2.01
C ARG A 75 -8.83 15.33 3.40
N SER A 76 -9.14 14.13 3.87
CA SER A 76 -9.72 13.89 5.20
C SER A 76 -9.40 12.49 5.71
N LYS A 77 -9.56 12.28 7.02
CA LYS A 77 -9.42 10.95 7.65
C LYS A 77 -10.38 9.93 7.04
N LEU A 78 -11.61 10.36 6.74
CA LEU A 78 -12.63 9.52 6.11
C LEU A 78 -12.19 9.01 4.73
N GLU A 79 -11.61 9.89 3.90
CA GLU A 79 -11.06 9.49 2.60
C GLU A 79 -9.90 8.51 2.76
N ARG A 80 -9.00 8.76 3.70
CA ARG A 80 -7.90 7.84 4.01
C ARG A 80 -8.42 6.46 4.38
N ASP A 81 -9.42 6.39 5.26
CA ASP A 81 -10.01 5.12 5.70
C ASP A 81 -10.69 4.39 4.53
N ALA A 82 -11.39 5.11 3.66
CA ALA A 82 -12.01 4.53 2.46
C ALA A 82 -10.95 3.93 1.50
N TRP A 83 -9.85 4.63 1.26
CA TRP A 83 -8.73 4.12 0.45
C TRP A 83 -8.07 2.89 1.07
N CYS A 84 -7.77 2.93 2.38
CA CYS A 84 -7.20 1.79 3.09
C CYS A 84 -8.13 0.57 3.02
N TRP A 85 -9.43 0.77 3.20
CA TRP A 85 -10.42 -0.30 3.10
C TRP A 85 -10.44 -0.92 1.69
N ALA A 86 -10.59 -0.09 0.65
CA ALA A 86 -10.64 -0.57 -0.74
C ALA A 86 -9.36 -1.32 -1.16
N LEU A 87 -8.19 -0.79 -0.79
CA LEU A 87 -6.90 -1.44 -1.06
C LEU A 87 -6.79 -2.79 -0.35
N ASN A 88 -7.20 -2.87 0.92
CA ASN A 88 -7.19 -4.13 1.67
C ASN A 88 -8.12 -5.16 1.02
N CYS A 89 -9.32 -4.76 0.58
CA CYS A 89 -10.24 -5.65 -0.12
C CYS A 89 -9.61 -6.21 -1.42
N GLU A 90 -8.97 -5.37 -2.23
CA GLU A 90 -8.32 -5.83 -3.46
C GLU A 90 -7.08 -6.69 -3.19
N ILE A 91 -6.28 -6.37 -2.17
CA ILE A 91 -5.16 -7.23 -1.73
C ILE A 91 -5.67 -8.62 -1.33
N GLU A 92 -6.74 -8.69 -0.53
CA GLU A 92 -7.34 -9.96 -0.13
C GLU A 92 -7.89 -10.76 -1.31
N LYS A 93 -8.58 -10.08 -2.24
CA LYS A 93 -9.10 -10.69 -3.45
C LYS A 93 -7.98 -11.29 -4.30
N LEU A 94 -6.88 -10.56 -4.50
CA LEU A 94 -5.69 -11.04 -5.22
C LEU A 94 -4.98 -12.19 -4.48
N ALA A 95 -4.90 -12.14 -3.15
CA ALA A 95 -4.33 -13.22 -2.36
C ALA A 95 -5.19 -14.50 -2.45
N ARG A 96 -6.52 -14.36 -2.49
CA ARG A 96 -7.46 -15.47 -2.65
C ARG A 96 -7.44 -16.07 -4.05
N SER A 97 -7.18 -15.26 -5.10
CA SER A 97 -7.03 -15.79 -6.46
C SER A 97 -5.67 -16.48 -6.65
N HIS A 98 -4.59 -16.00 -6.01
CA HIS A 98 -3.22 -16.48 -6.19
C HIS A 98 -2.71 -17.34 -5.01
N LYS A 99 -3.53 -18.26 -4.49
CA LYS A 99 -3.22 -19.06 -3.28
C LYS A 99 -1.89 -19.78 -3.32
N GLN A 100 -1.57 -20.44 -4.45
CA GLN A 100 -0.33 -21.21 -4.60
C GLN A 100 0.91 -20.30 -4.57
N ARG A 101 0.81 -19.11 -5.15
CA ARG A 101 1.90 -18.11 -5.12
C ARG A 101 2.14 -17.62 -3.69
N GLU A 102 1.08 -17.28 -2.97
CA GLU A 102 1.15 -16.82 -1.57
C GLU A 102 1.67 -17.92 -0.63
N ALA A 103 1.29 -19.19 -0.87
CA ALA A 103 1.83 -20.32 -0.12
C ALA A 103 3.35 -20.45 -0.31
N LYS A 104 3.83 -20.39 -1.56
CA LYS A 104 5.28 -20.43 -1.85
C LYS A 104 6.02 -19.23 -1.27
N LEU A 105 5.45 -18.03 -1.36
CA LEU A 105 6.05 -16.82 -0.80
C LEU A 105 6.22 -16.93 0.73
N ARG A 106 5.23 -17.52 1.41
CA ARG A 106 5.29 -17.80 2.85
C ARG A 106 6.36 -18.85 3.20
N SER A 107 6.58 -19.85 2.35
CA SER A 107 7.59 -20.90 2.57
C SER A 107 9.01 -20.52 2.14
N THR A 108 9.20 -19.42 1.39
CA THR A 108 10.53 -19.03 0.85
C THR A 108 11.53 -18.67 1.96
N GLY A 109 11.06 -18.38 3.18
CA GLY A 109 11.90 -18.06 4.34
C GLY A 109 12.15 -19.21 5.31
N SER A 110 11.77 -20.46 5.01
CA SER A 110 12.03 -21.59 5.91
C SER A 110 13.52 -21.87 6.04
N LEU A 111 14.01 -22.07 7.27
CA LEU A 111 15.38 -22.49 7.55
C LEU A 111 15.65 -23.84 6.87
N VAL A 112 16.70 -23.92 6.06
CA VAL A 112 17.23 -25.21 5.60
C VAL A 112 17.96 -25.83 6.79
N SER A 113 17.51 -26.99 7.27
CA SER A 113 18.29 -27.76 8.23
C SER A 113 19.56 -28.25 7.54
N LEU A 114 20.72 -27.87 8.09
CA LEU A 114 22.03 -28.38 7.70
C LEU A 114 22.20 -29.83 8.16
#